data_AF-A0A7Y4GV10-F1
#
_entry.id   AF-A0A7Y4GV10-F1
#
_cell.length_a   1.000
_cell.length_b   1.000
_cell.length_c   1.000
_cell.angle_alpha   90.00
_cell.angle_beta   90.00
_cell.angle_gamma   90.00
#
_symmetry.space_group_name_H-M   'P 1'
#
loop_
_entity.id
_entity.type
_entity.pdbx_description
1 polymer ?
#
loop_
_entity_poly.entity_id
_entity_poly.type
_entity_poly.pdbx_seq_one_letter_code
_entity_poly.pdbx_strand_id
1 'polypeptide(L)' 'MSKQAMREEAERLIRETMERKTIVVKQGNTRIEAVCGKCGAPNRVQAEKGARRVKFACKQCGHKQETL' A
#
# COMPACT_ATOMS: atom_id res chain seq x y z
N MET A 1 -16.54 1.83 -41.40
CA MET A 1 -15.74 1.22 -40.30
C MET A 1 -16.43 -0.05 -39.84
N SER A 2 -15.79 -1.22 -39.96
CA SER A 2 -16.38 -2.47 -39.48
C SER A 2 -16.32 -2.51 -37.94
N LYS A 3 -17.24 -3.25 -37.31
CA LYS A 3 -17.22 -3.46 -35.84
C LYS A 3 -15.94 -4.15 -35.37
N GLN A 4 -15.31 -4.96 -36.23
CA GLN A 4 -14.00 -5.58 -35.97
C GLN A 4 -12.88 -4.55 -35.93
N ALA A 5 -12.81 -3.65 -36.92
CA ALA A 5 -11.80 -2.59 -36.95
C ALA A 5 -11.87 -1.69 -35.70
N MET A 6 -13.09 -1.39 -35.21
CA MET A 6 -13.25 -0.62 -33.97
C MET A 6 -12.80 -1.37 -32.71
N ARG A 7 -12.90 -2.71 -32.68
CA ARG A 7 -12.44 -3.53 -31.56
C ARG A 7 -10.91 -3.61 -31.52
N GLU A 8 -10.28 -3.84 -32.67
CA GLU A 8 -8.82 -3.88 -32.80
C GLU A 8 -8.20 -2.52 -32.47
N GLU A 9 -8.82 -1.42 -32.91
CA GLU A 9 -8.38 -0.08 -32.57
C GLU A 9 -8.55 0.23 -31.07
N ALA A 10 -9.64 -0.23 -30.45
CA ALA A 10 -9.84 -0.08 -29.01
C ALA A 10 -8.80 -0.88 -28.20
N GLU A 11 -8.50 -2.12 -28.58
CA GLU A 11 -7.45 -2.92 -27.94
C GLU A 11 -6.06 -2.30 -28.08
N ARG A 12 -5.75 -1.73 -29.25
CA ARG A 12 -4.52 -0.98 -29.49
C ARG A 12 -4.42 0.23 -28.56
N LEU A 13 -5.48 1.03 -28.48
CA LEU A 13 -5.54 2.22 -27.63
C LEU A 13 -5.37 1.87 -26.15
N ILE A 14 -5.99 0.79 -25.67
CA ILE A 14 -5.83 0.29 -24.29
C ILE A 14 -4.39 -0.13 -24.02
N ARG A 15 -3.75 -0.87 -24.94
CA ARG A 15 -2.36 -1.31 -24.77
C ARG A 15 -1.40 -0.14 -24.71
N GLU A 16 -1.57 0.83 -25.60
CA GLU A 16 -0.76 2.06 -25.65
C GLU A 16 -0.92 2.91 -24.38
N THR A 17 -2.14 3.02 -23.83
CA THR A 17 -2.36 3.73 -22.55
C THR A 17 -1.73 3.01 -21.37
N MET A 18 -1.77 1.67 -21.34
CA MET A 18 -1.10 0.89 -20.29
C MET A 18 0.43 0.99 -20.40
N GLU A 19 0.99 0.96 -21.61
CA GLU A 19 2.44 1.12 -21.86
C GLU A 19 2.96 2.52 -21.48
N ARG A 20 2.18 3.56 -21.77
CA ARG A 20 2.52 4.94 -21.39
C ARG A 20 2.53 5.18 -19.88
N LYS A 21 2.05 4.22 -19.07
CA LYS A 21 2.04 4.27 -17.59
C LYS A 21 1.55 5.61 -17.05
N THR A 22 0.59 6.24 -17.73
CA THR A 22 -0.01 7.51 -17.30
C THR A 22 -0.76 7.38 -15.96
N ILE A 23 -1.03 6.14 -15.53
CA ILE A 23 -1.57 5.80 -14.22
C ILE A 23 -0.40 5.50 -13.26
N VAL A 24 -0.07 6.47 -12.42
CA VAL A 24 0.87 6.28 -11.31
C VAL A 24 0.14 5.61 -10.14
N VAL A 25 0.30 4.30 -9.98
CA VAL A 25 -0.17 3.58 -8.80
C VAL A 25 0.80 3.83 -7.64
N LYS A 26 0.56 4.88 -6.84
CA LYS A 26 1.31 5.11 -5.60
C LYS A 26 0.86 4.09 -4.56
N GLN A 27 1.76 3.19 -4.18
CA GLN A 27 1.51 2.26 -3.09
C GLN A 27 1.65 3.02 -1.77
N GLY A 28 0.54 3.17 -1.05
CA GLY A 28 0.52 3.85 0.24
C GLY A 28 1.20 3.06 1.36
N ASN A 29 1.34 3.70 2.52
CA ASN A 29 1.83 3.06 3.74
C ASN A 29 0.92 1.89 4.14
N THR A 30 1.54 0.81 4.62
CA THR A 30 0.85 -0.35 5.18
C THR A 30 0.54 -0.12 6.66
N ARG A 31 -0.38 -0.91 7.21
CA ARG A 31 -0.75 -0.85 8.63
C ARG A 31 -0.34 -2.13 9.32
N ILE A 32 0.41 -2.01 10.41
CA ILE A 32 0.83 -3.12 11.27
C ILE A 32 0.03 -3.04 12.57
N GLU A 33 -0.67 -4.13 12.90
CA GLU A 33 -1.28 -4.29 14.23
C GLU A 33 -0.25 -4.94 15.15
N ALA A 34 0.19 -4.20 16.17
CA ALA A 34 1.23 -4.60 17.11
C ALA A 34 0.73 -4.52 18.54
N VAL A 35 1.01 -5.55 19.34
CA VAL A 35 0.69 -5.54 20.78
C VAL A 35 1.85 -4.91 21.54
N CYS A 36 1.55 -4.05 22.52
CA CYS A 36 2.58 -3.47 23.36
C CYS A 36 3.13 -4.50 24.35
N GLY A 37 4.45 -4.69 24.36
CA GLY A 37 5.12 -5.60 25.30
C GLY A 37 5.07 -5.18 26.77
N LYS A 38 4.78 -3.89 27.06
CA LYS A 38 4.68 -3.38 28.44
C LYS A 38 3.26 -3.47 29.02
N CYS A 39 2.24 -3.05 28.27
CA CYS A 39 0.87 -2.92 28.79
C CYS A 39 -0.16 -3.82 28.07
N GLY A 40 0.24 -4.61 27.08
CA GLY A 40 -0.66 -5.50 26.34
C GLY A 40 -1.62 -4.79 25.38
N ALA A 41 -1.56 -3.47 25.27
CA ALA A 41 -2.46 -2.70 24.42
C ALA A 41 -2.26 -2.97 22.92
N PRO A 42 -3.32 -3.13 22.12
CA PRO A 42 -3.22 -3.17 20.68
C PRO A 42 -2.86 -1.78 20.13
N ASN A 43 -1.88 -1.73 19.24
CA ASN A 43 -1.42 -0.52 18.57
C ASN A 43 -1.50 -0.69 17.06
N ARG A 44 -2.00 0.35 16.39
CA ARG A 44 -2.07 0.39 14.94
C ARG A 44 -1.02 1.35 14.41
N VAL A 45 0.05 0.80 13.85
CA VAL A 45 1.24 1.52 13.37
C VAL A 45 1.17 1.66 11.86
N GLN A 46 1.42 2.85 11.32
CA GLN A 46 1.62 3.04 9.89
C GLN A 46 3.09 2.78 9.55
N ALA A 47 3.33 2.00 8.50
CA ALA A 47 4.63 1.55 8.09
C ALA A 47 4.81 1.77 6.59
N GLU A 48 6.03 2.05 6.15
CA GLU A 48 6.33 2.01 4.72
C GLU A 48 6.22 0.59 4.20
N LYS A 49 5.89 0.45 2.91
CA LYS A 49 5.77 -0.87 2.29
C LYS A 49 7.12 -1.61 2.38
N GLY A 50 7.09 -2.82 2.93
CA GLY A 50 8.28 -3.67 3.09
C GLY A 50 9.05 -3.45 4.39
N ALA A 51 8.65 -2.48 5.22
CA ALA A 51 9.21 -2.33 6.55
C ALA A 51 8.82 -3.53 7.43
N ARG A 52 9.84 -4.26 7.92
CA ARG A 52 9.66 -5.42 8.81
C ARG A 52 9.53 -4.98 10.28
N ARG A 53 10.41 -4.08 10.72
CA ARG A 53 10.40 -3.54 12.08
C ARG A 53 10.25 -2.03 12.07
N VAL A 54 9.19 -1.55 12.71
CA VAL A 54 8.88 -0.11 12.80
C VAL A 54 8.86 0.29 14.26
N LYS A 55 9.61 1.35 14.59
CA LYS A 55 9.60 1.93 15.94
C LYS A 55 8.29 2.68 16.15
N PHE A 56 7.61 2.41 17.26
CA PHE A 56 6.39 3.10 17.64
C PHE A 56 6.32 3.35 19.14
N ALA A 57 5.66 4.44 19.52
CA ALA A 57 5.25 4.67 20.90
C ALA A 57 3.87 4.07 21.14
N CYS A 58 3.71 3.30 22.22
CA CYS A 58 2.41 2.77 22.61
C CYS A 58 1.43 3.92 22.88
N LYS A 59 0.27 3.90 22.25
CA LYS A 59 -0.76 4.94 22.42
C LYS A 59 -1.35 5.00 23.83
N GLN A 60 -1.28 3.91 24.58
CA GLN A 60 -1.83 3.85 25.94
C GLN A 60 -0.80 4.19 27.01
N CYS A 61 0.41 3.61 26.97
CA CYS A 61 1.40 3.78 28.04
C CYS A 61 2.64 4.60 27.65
N GLY A 62 2.75 5.05 26.40
CA GLY A 62 3.88 5.85 25.91
C GLY A 62 5.20 5.09 25.73
N HIS A 63 5.24 3.79 26.01
CA HIS A 63 6.45 2.99 25.87
C HIS A 63 6.91 2.91 24.41
N LYS A 64 8.18 3.24 24.15
CA LYS A 64 8.81 3.17 22.83
C LYS A 64 9.31 1.74 22.60
N GLN A 65 8.83 1.11 21.55
CA GLN A 65 9.18 -0.27 21.17
C GLN A 65 9.21 -0.41 19.65
N GLU A 66 9.56 -1.59 19.15
CA GLU A 66 9.50 -1.92 17.72
C GLU A 66 8.50 -3.06 17.46
N THR A 67 7.91 -3.07 16.27
CA THR A 67 7.10 -4.20 15.80
C THR A 67 7.98 -5.44 15.62
N LEU A 68 7.42 -6.63 15.85
CA LEU A 68 8.12 -7.91 15.71
C LEU A 68 8.52 -8.21 14.27
#